data_AF-A0A0Q6TS37-F1
#
_entry.id   AF-A0A0Q6TS37-F1
#
_cell.length_a   1.000
_cell.length_b   1.000
_cell.length_c   1.000
_cell.angle_alpha   90.00
_cell.angle_beta   90.00
_cell.angle_gamma   90.00
#
_symmetry.space_group_name_H-M   'P 1'
#
loop_
_entity.id
_entity.type
_entity.pdbx_description
1 polymer ?
#
loop_
_entity_poly.entity_id
_entity_poly.type
_entity_poly.pdbx_seq_one_letter_code
_entity_poly.pdbx_strand_id
1 'polypeptide(L)'
;MSTPDMKSPLTGCTTIDSTTPDPYLENARTGNPRAKANATTNQAASNLLNCEKQQKAPGPANLVGHGCEGDIDTGKAAGQCIRFDNDSDWKTDMATLAGTVQELFLFGCTVGAGQEGAKLLFDLAKTVNAPVSAPTGLIYCTPQGDFYLHSGAVWQTATPSKQPAPINPPTQTQTGSSMGKAELHVPGAKGPAKIVSAVYTPYGKGSFTVELSMDLAAEVVWDQPFTTDDEPGAKITGHIQITAEIEDVVIKRSLHVLAHHVLKDGNNYYPVTPRFRELLGKK
;
A
#
# COMPACT_ATOMS: atom_id res chain seq x y z
N MET A 1 2.35 -19.16 14.61
CA MET A 1 2.11 -18.54 13.30
C MET A 1 3.48 -18.31 12.70
N SER A 2 3.69 -18.65 11.44
CA SER A 2 5.02 -18.48 10.85
C SER A 2 5.23 -17.00 10.52
N THR A 3 6.49 -16.59 10.40
CA THR A 3 6.82 -15.28 9.86
C THR A 3 6.79 -15.40 8.34
N PRO A 4 6.18 -14.45 7.61
CA PRO A 4 6.18 -14.46 6.16
C PRO A 4 7.61 -14.55 5.62
N ASP A 5 7.81 -15.42 4.64
CA ASP A 5 9.05 -15.43 3.87
C ASP A 5 9.11 -14.12 3.07
N MET A 6 10.25 -13.45 3.11
CA MET A 6 10.47 -12.20 2.39
C MET A 6 11.48 -12.37 1.26
N LYS A 7 12.06 -13.58 1.12
CA LYS A 7 13.00 -13.91 0.07
C LYS A 7 12.30 -14.63 -1.07
N SER A 8 12.66 -14.27 -2.28
CA SER A 8 12.11 -14.89 -3.47
C SER A 8 12.91 -16.15 -3.84
N PRO A 9 12.24 -17.22 -4.31
CA PRO A 9 10.78 -17.35 -4.42
C PRO A 9 10.11 -17.52 -3.05
N LEU A 10 8.95 -16.87 -2.87
CA LEU A 10 8.14 -17.00 -1.67
C LEU A 10 7.76 -18.45 -1.43
N THR A 11 7.85 -18.89 -0.18
CA THR A 11 7.42 -20.22 0.22
C THR A 11 5.90 -20.38 0.02
N GLY A 12 5.48 -21.51 -0.58
CA GLY A 12 4.08 -21.88 -0.75
C GLY A 12 3.44 -21.46 -2.07
N CYS A 13 2.12 -21.29 -2.07
CA CYS A 13 1.36 -20.94 -3.27
C CYS A 13 1.21 -19.42 -3.43
N THR A 14 1.58 -18.88 -4.59
CA THR A 14 1.61 -17.43 -4.82
C THR A 14 0.77 -17.02 -6.02
N THR A 15 -0.04 -15.97 -5.85
CA THR A 15 -0.75 -15.28 -6.93
C THR A 15 -0.40 -13.78 -6.91
N ILE A 16 -0.26 -13.17 -8.08
CA ILE A 16 0.18 -11.78 -8.23
C ILE A 16 -0.79 -11.03 -9.15
N ASP A 17 -1.25 -9.87 -8.72
CA ASP A 17 -2.06 -8.96 -9.54
C ASP A 17 -1.43 -8.75 -10.93
N SER A 18 -2.19 -8.97 -12.00
CA SER A 18 -1.75 -8.92 -13.39
C SER A 18 -1.64 -7.50 -13.97
N THR A 19 -1.82 -6.46 -13.15
CA THR A 19 -1.71 -5.06 -13.60
C THR A 19 -0.35 -4.81 -14.25
N THR A 20 -0.41 -4.20 -15.43
CA THR A 20 0.75 -3.86 -16.26
C THR A 20 0.46 -2.61 -17.11
N PRO A 21 1.47 -1.74 -17.35
CA PRO A 21 2.81 -1.78 -16.75
C PRO A 21 2.78 -1.48 -15.24
N ASP A 22 3.58 -2.21 -14.45
CA ASP A 22 3.65 -2.02 -13.00
C ASP A 22 4.98 -2.56 -12.42
N PRO A 23 5.94 -1.67 -12.09
CA PRO A 23 7.27 -2.09 -11.62
C PRO A 23 7.26 -2.96 -10.35
N TYR A 24 6.38 -2.71 -9.38
CA TYR A 24 6.28 -3.51 -8.15
C TYR A 24 5.84 -4.95 -8.47
N LEU A 25 4.79 -5.09 -9.28
CA LEU A 25 4.25 -6.41 -9.63
C LEU A 25 5.16 -7.16 -10.62
N GLU A 26 5.89 -6.44 -11.48
CA GLU A 26 6.92 -6.98 -12.37
C GLU A 26 8.13 -7.53 -11.59
N ASN A 27 8.62 -6.79 -10.59
CA ASN A 27 9.64 -7.24 -9.66
C ASN A 27 9.20 -8.50 -8.90
N ALA A 28 7.98 -8.49 -8.35
CA ALA A 28 7.41 -9.63 -7.64
C ALA A 28 7.32 -10.89 -8.53
N ARG A 29 6.89 -10.75 -9.79
CA ARG A 29 6.86 -11.84 -10.78
C ARG A 29 8.25 -12.37 -11.12
N THR A 30 9.25 -11.48 -11.19
CA THR A 30 10.65 -11.85 -11.46
C THR A 30 11.20 -12.79 -10.39
N GLY A 31 10.96 -12.48 -9.11
CA GLY A 31 11.36 -13.36 -8.00
C GLY A 31 10.49 -14.61 -7.84
N ASN A 32 9.26 -14.58 -8.36
CA ASN A 32 8.26 -15.65 -8.20
C ASN A 32 7.78 -16.20 -9.55
N PRO A 33 8.65 -16.81 -10.37
CA PRO A 33 8.33 -17.20 -11.75
C PRO A 33 7.24 -18.29 -11.86
N ARG A 34 6.90 -18.96 -10.76
CA ARG A 34 5.80 -19.95 -10.69
C ARG A 34 4.46 -19.33 -10.28
N ALA A 35 4.45 -18.09 -9.80
CA ALA A 35 3.22 -17.44 -9.39
C ALA A 35 2.30 -17.21 -10.59
N LYS A 36 1.00 -17.39 -10.37
CA LYS A 36 0.00 -17.14 -11.41
C LYS A 36 -0.45 -15.69 -11.35
N ALA A 37 -0.66 -15.09 -12.51
CA ALA A 37 -1.21 -13.75 -12.60
C ALA A 37 -2.73 -13.77 -12.35
N ASN A 38 -3.27 -12.76 -11.68
CA ASN A 38 -4.73 -12.60 -11.45
C ASN A 38 -5.22 -11.20 -11.84
N ALA A 39 -6.34 -11.14 -12.55
CA ALA A 39 -7.03 -9.90 -12.92
C ALA A 39 -8.29 -9.64 -12.09
N THR A 40 -8.69 -10.60 -11.24
CA THR A 40 -9.86 -10.53 -10.36
C THR A 40 -9.61 -11.26 -9.04
N THR A 41 -10.43 -10.96 -8.03
CA THR A 41 -10.44 -11.67 -6.75
C THR A 41 -10.69 -13.17 -6.95
N ASN A 42 -11.71 -13.51 -7.75
CA ASN A 42 -12.04 -14.90 -8.08
C ASN A 42 -10.84 -15.65 -8.69
N GLN A 43 -10.11 -15.00 -9.60
CA GLN A 43 -8.93 -15.61 -10.22
C GLN A 43 -7.79 -15.77 -9.21
N ALA A 44 -7.59 -14.79 -8.32
CA ALA A 44 -6.61 -14.89 -7.23
C ALA A 44 -6.90 -16.11 -6.33
N ALA A 45 -8.15 -16.23 -5.85
CA ALA A 45 -8.58 -17.37 -5.04
C ALA A 45 -8.43 -18.71 -5.79
N SER A 46 -8.86 -18.76 -7.05
CA SER A 46 -8.76 -19.97 -7.89
C SER A 46 -7.31 -20.38 -8.14
N ASN A 47 -6.40 -19.42 -8.39
CA ASN A 47 -4.98 -19.67 -8.57
C ASN A 47 -4.36 -20.32 -7.33
N LEU A 48 -4.65 -19.76 -6.15
CA LEU A 48 -4.18 -20.28 -4.87
C LEU A 48 -4.74 -21.68 -4.61
N LEU A 49 -6.05 -21.87 -4.74
CA LEU A 49 -6.71 -23.16 -4.55
C LEU A 49 -6.13 -24.26 -5.46
N ASN A 50 -5.92 -23.94 -6.74
CA ASN A 50 -5.40 -24.90 -7.70
C ASN A 50 -3.94 -25.29 -7.40
N CYS A 51 -3.14 -24.35 -6.88
CA CYS A 51 -1.80 -24.63 -6.41
C CYS A 51 -1.81 -25.50 -5.14
N GLU A 52 -2.64 -25.17 -4.14
CA GLU A 52 -2.73 -25.92 -2.88
C GLU A 52 -3.20 -27.37 -3.10
N LYS A 53 -4.10 -27.61 -4.05
CA LYS A 53 -4.53 -28.98 -4.43
C LYS A 53 -3.38 -29.87 -4.94
N GLN A 54 -2.26 -29.28 -5.36
CA GLN A 54 -1.08 -30.02 -5.81
C GLN A 54 -0.10 -30.29 -4.65
N GLN A 55 -0.31 -29.66 -3.50
CA GLN A 55 0.52 -29.85 -2.31
C GLN A 55 0.10 -31.12 -1.55
N LYS A 56 1.07 -31.74 -0.87
CA LYS A 56 0.79 -32.93 -0.04
C LYS A 56 0.07 -32.60 1.27
N ALA A 57 0.19 -31.35 1.72
CA ALA A 57 -0.45 -30.80 2.91
C ALA A 57 -0.67 -29.29 2.69
N PRO A 58 -1.68 -28.67 3.35
CA PRO A 58 -1.90 -27.23 3.30
C PRO A 58 -0.63 -26.45 3.64
N GLY A 59 -0.24 -25.53 2.76
CA GLY A 59 0.92 -24.66 2.95
C GLY A 59 0.53 -23.20 3.16
N PRO A 60 1.51 -22.30 3.30
CA PRO A 60 1.27 -20.87 3.25
C PRO A 60 0.85 -20.44 1.83
N ALA A 61 -0.07 -19.49 1.77
CA ALA A 61 -0.49 -18.84 0.53
C ALA A 61 -0.12 -17.35 0.54
N ASN A 62 0.28 -16.82 -0.61
CA ASN A 62 0.73 -15.44 -0.79
C ASN A 62 -0.11 -14.74 -1.86
N LEU A 63 -0.71 -13.60 -1.50
CA LEU A 63 -1.40 -12.72 -2.43
C LEU A 63 -0.62 -11.42 -2.53
N VAL A 64 -0.11 -11.11 -3.72
CA VAL A 64 0.69 -9.90 -3.98
C VAL A 64 -0.13 -8.91 -4.81
N GLY A 65 -0.26 -7.70 -4.29
CA GLY A 65 -1.02 -6.61 -4.89
C GLY A 65 -0.66 -5.27 -4.27
N HIS A 66 -1.16 -4.19 -4.84
CA HIS A 66 -1.00 -2.87 -4.23
C HIS A 66 -1.93 -2.71 -3.03
N GLY A 67 -1.42 -2.15 -1.95
CA GLY A 67 -2.12 -2.03 -0.68
C GLY A 67 -2.40 -0.60 -0.24
N CYS A 68 -3.47 -0.44 0.52
CA CYS A 68 -3.77 0.69 1.40
C CYS A 68 -4.37 0.12 2.71
N GLU A 69 -4.61 0.96 3.73
CA GLU A 69 -5.24 0.51 4.97
C GLU A 69 -6.56 -0.25 4.71
N GLY A 70 -6.64 -1.51 5.14
CA GLY A 70 -7.83 -2.33 4.95
C GLY A 70 -8.20 -2.63 3.50
N ASP A 71 -7.25 -2.53 2.56
CA ASP A 71 -7.47 -2.71 1.11
C ASP A 71 -6.24 -3.36 0.45
N ILE A 72 -6.43 -4.41 -0.34
CA ILE A 72 -5.43 -4.93 -1.27
C ILE A 72 -6.02 -5.18 -2.67
N ASP A 73 -5.34 -4.71 -3.70
CA ASP A 73 -5.70 -4.92 -5.09
C ASP A 73 -5.47 -6.37 -5.51
N THR A 74 -6.42 -6.89 -6.30
CA THR A 74 -6.40 -8.25 -6.87
C THR A 74 -6.56 -8.23 -8.39
N GLY A 75 -6.48 -7.05 -9.01
CA GLY A 75 -6.64 -6.90 -10.44
C GLY A 75 -6.81 -5.45 -10.90
N LYS A 76 -6.65 -5.26 -12.22
CA LYS A 76 -6.66 -3.95 -12.88
C LYS A 76 -8.04 -3.28 -12.99
N ALA A 77 -9.12 -4.06 -12.99
CA ALA A 77 -10.45 -3.51 -13.22
C ALA A 77 -10.99 -2.80 -11.96
N ALA A 78 -11.79 -1.75 -12.15
CA ALA A 78 -12.40 -1.03 -11.04
C ALA A 78 -13.17 -2.00 -10.12
N GLY A 79 -12.89 -1.94 -8.81
CA GLY A 79 -13.49 -2.81 -7.81
C GLY A 79 -12.84 -4.19 -7.65
N GLN A 80 -11.78 -4.51 -8.40
CA GLN A 80 -11.01 -5.76 -8.20
C GLN A 80 -10.01 -5.61 -7.05
N CYS A 81 -10.55 -5.55 -5.85
CA CYS A 81 -9.80 -5.41 -4.60
C CYS A 81 -10.55 -6.08 -3.46
N ILE A 82 -9.80 -6.54 -2.47
CA ILE A 82 -10.31 -7.05 -1.20
C ILE A 82 -10.23 -5.91 -0.18
N ARG A 83 -11.39 -5.39 0.26
CA ARG A 83 -11.48 -4.27 1.21
C ARG A 83 -12.37 -4.62 2.39
N PHE A 84 -12.14 -3.95 3.51
CA PHE A 84 -12.90 -4.15 4.74
C PHE A 84 -14.40 -3.79 4.60
N ASP A 85 -14.74 -2.94 3.61
CA ASP A 85 -16.07 -2.37 3.39
C ASP A 85 -16.82 -2.97 2.18
N ASN A 86 -16.24 -3.96 1.50
CA ASN A 86 -16.83 -4.61 0.32
C ASN A 86 -16.87 -6.14 0.42
N ASP A 87 -17.12 -6.67 1.62
CA ASP A 87 -17.08 -8.13 1.87
C ASP A 87 -18.01 -8.94 0.95
N SER A 88 -19.15 -8.37 0.54
CA SER A 88 -20.05 -8.98 -0.46
C SER A 88 -19.36 -9.34 -1.77
N ASP A 89 -18.30 -8.62 -2.16
CA ASP A 89 -17.67 -8.76 -3.47
C ASP A 89 -16.62 -9.87 -3.48
N TRP A 90 -15.90 -10.08 -2.37
CA TRP A 90 -14.76 -11.00 -2.33
C TRP A 90 -14.98 -12.24 -1.46
N LYS A 91 -15.91 -12.20 -0.51
CA LYS A 91 -16.04 -13.25 0.52
C LYS A 91 -16.39 -14.61 -0.07
N THR A 92 -17.28 -14.65 -1.05
CA THR A 92 -17.64 -15.90 -1.74
C THR A 92 -16.44 -16.52 -2.45
N ASP A 93 -15.62 -15.69 -3.11
CA ASP A 93 -14.42 -16.16 -3.81
C ASP A 93 -13.38 -16.69 -2.82
N MET A 94 -13.09 -15.93 -1.77
CA MET A 94 -12.07 -16.29 -0.78
C MET A 94 -12.49 -17.47 0.10
N ALA A 95 -13.78 -17.70 0.31
CA ALA A 95 -14.29 -18.85 1.07
C ALA A 95 -13.91 -20.19 0.43
N THR A 96 -13.59 -20.22 -0.86
CA THR A 96 -13.11 -21.44 -1.54
C THR A 96 -11.76 -21.95 -1.01
N LEU A 97 -11.01 -21.11 -0.29
CA LEU A 97 -9.76 -21.45 0.37
C LEU A 97 -9.93 -22.03 1.78
N ALA A 98 -11.17 -22.11 2.28
CA ALA A 98 -11.45 -22.54 3.64
C ALA A 98 -10.92 -23.97 3.91
N GLY A 99 -9.96 -24.07 4.83
CA GLY A 99 -9.33 -25.34 5.20
C GLY A 99 -8.34 -25.90 4.17
N THR A 100 -8.04 -25.17 3.10
CA THR A 100 -7.05 -25.58 2.08
C THR A 100 -5.69 -24.92 2.26
N VAL A 101 -5.64 -23.78 2.95
CA VAL A 101 -4.40 -23.05 3.25
C VAL A 101 -4.06 -23.16 4.74
N GLN A 102 -2.78 -23.18 5.08
CA GLN A 102 -2.31 -23.12 6.47
C GLN A 102 -2.39 -21.69 7.03
N GLU A 103 -2.05 -20.70 6.19
CA GLU A 103 -2.10 -19.27 6.48
C GLU A 103 -2.07 -18.48 5.16
N LEU A 104 -2.50 -17.22 5.21
CA LEU A 104 -2.53 -16.32 4.06
C LEU A 104 -1.73 -15.04 4.36
N PHE A 105 -0.81 -14.69 3.48
CA PHE A 105 0.00 -13.49 3.55
C PHE A 105 -0.37 -12.51 2.45
N LEU A 106 -0.66 -11.27 2.83
CA LEU A 106 -1.02 -10.19 1.90
C LEU A 106 0.17 -9.26 1.72
N PHE A 107 0.78 -9.26 0.54
CA PHE A 107 1.94 -8.44 0.21
C PHE A 107 1.48 -7.16 -0.49
N GLY A 108 1.11 -6.16 0.30
CA GLY A 108 0.80 -4.80 -0.13
C GLY A 108 1.02 -3.81 1.02
N CYS A 109 1.27 -2.54 0.71
CA CYS A 109 1.55 -1.53 1.73
C CYS A 109 0.35 -1.30 2.65
N THR A 110 0.59 -1.23 3.95
CA THR A 110 -0.38 -0.81 4.98
C THR A 110 -1.68 -1.59 5.08
N VAL A 111 -1.82 -2.71 4.36
CA VAL A 111 -3.04 -3.54 4.32
C VAL A 111 -3.52 -3.92 5.72
N GLY A 112 -2.59 -4.27 6.61
CA GLY A 112 -2.87 -4.68 7.99
C GLY A 112 -2.81 -3.54 9.01
N ALA A 113 -2.79 -2.28 8.58
CA ALA A 113 -2.67 -1.15 9.48
C ALA A 113 -4.02 -0.68 10.04
N GLY A 114 -3.98 0.03 11.16
CA GLY A 114 -5.11 0.72 11.78
C GLY A 114 -6.33 -0.16 12.02
N GLN A 115 -7.49 0.48 12.14
CA GLN A 115 -8.75 -0.19 12.51
C GLN A 115 -9.31 -0.99 11.34
N GLU A 116 -9.18 -0.44 10.12
CA GLU A 116 -9.70 -1.03 8.90
C GLU A 116 -8.89 -2.27 8.50
N GLY A 117 -7.57 -2.22 8.60
CA GLY A 117 -6.70 -3.38 8.37
C GLY A 117 -6.92 -4.49 9.39
N ALA A 118 -7.00 -4.16 10.69
CA ALA A 118 -7.32 -5.16 11.71
C ALA A 118 -8.65 -5.87 11.46
N LYS A 119 -9.67 -5.13 11.01
CA LYS A 119 -10.98 -5.67 10.62
C LYS A 119 -10.88 -6.54 9.36
N LEU A 120 -10.22 -6.07 8.30
CA LEU A 120 -10.05 -6.83 7.06
C LEU A 120 -9.36 -8.18 7.34
N LEU A 121 -8.25 -8.16 8.08
CA LEU A 121 -7.50 -9.37 8.41
C LEU A 121 -8.37 -10.38 9.16
N PHE A 122 -9.20 -9.91 10.09
CA PHE A 122 -10.09 -10.78 10.85
C PHE A 122 -11.21 -11.37 9.98
N ASP A 123 -11.84 -10.56 9.13
CA ASP A 123 -12.90 -11.01 8.23
C ASP A 123 -12.36 -12.02 7.21
N LEU A 124 -11.16 -11.79 6.66
CA LEU A 124 -10.45 -12.77 5.82
C LEU A 124 -10.12 -14.03 6.60
N ALA A 125 -9.55 -13.93 7.81
CA ALA A 125 -9.17 -15.09 8.61
C ALA A 125 -10.36 -16.00 8.92
N LYS A 126 -11.52 -15.42 9.22
CA LYS A 126 -12.78 -16.16 9.36
C LYS A 126 -13.23 -16.81 8.06
N THR A 127 -13.08 -16.11 6.94
CA THR A 127 -13.53 -16.57 5.62
C THR A 127 -12.68 -17.73 5.10
N VAL A 128 -11.35 -17.63 5.19
CA VAL A 128 -10.41 -18.68 4.76
C VAL A 128 -10.15 -19.73 5.84
N ASN A 129 -10.70 -19.52 7.05
CA ASN A 129 -10.50 -20.38 8.22
C ASN A 129 -9.02 -20.67 8.53
N ALA A 130 -8.16 -19.67 8.39
CA ALA A 130 -6.72 -19.73 8.65
C ALA A 130 -6.22 -18.36 9.14
N PRO A 131 -5.04 -18.27 9.78
CA PRO A 131 -4.42 -17.00 10.09
C PRO A 131 -4.15 -16.17 8.83
N VAL A 132 -4.34 -14.85 8.93
CA VAL A 132 -4.07 -13.91 7.83
C VAL A 132 -3.17 -12.80 8.34
N SER A 133 -2.08 -12.53 7.64
CA SER A 133 -1.14 -11.46 8.00
C SER A 133 -0.92 -10.47 6.87
N ALA A 134 -0.73 -9.21 7.23
CA ALA A 134 -0.34 -8.16 6.28
C ALA A 134 0.54 -7.06 6.93
N PRO A 135 1.31 -6.30 6.13
CA PRO A 135 2.12 -5.20 6.62
C PRO A 135 1.29 -4.07 7.22
N THR A 136 1.77 -3.49 8.32
CA THR A 136 1.22 -2.25 8.90
C THR A 136 1.81 -0.99 8.27
N GLY A 137 2.90 -1.11 7.49
CA GLY A 137 3.60 0.00 6.86
C GLY A 137 3.93 -0.27 5.40
N LEU A 138 4.90 0.49 4.86
CA LEU A 138 5.36 0.28 3.50
C LEU A 138 6.10 -1.05 3.36
N ILE A 139 5.79 -1.77 2.28
CA ILE A 139 6.52 -2.94 1.81
C ILE A 139 7.07 -2.64 0.42
N TYR A 140 8.31 -3.01 0.18
CA TYR A 140 9.01 -2.79 -1.08
C TYR A 140 9.34 -4.12 -1.74
N CYS A 141 9.46 -4.10 -3.07
CA CYS A 141 9.97 -5.22 -3.86
C CYS A 141 11.20 -4.78 -4.66
N THR A 142 12.31 -5.46 -4.41
CA THR A 142 13.58 -5.25 -5.12
C THR A 142 13.50 -5.73 -6.56
N PRO A 143 14.39 -5.28 -7.47
CA PRO A 143 14.43 -5.79 -8.84
C PRO A 143 14.62 -7.32 -8.97
N GLN A 144 15.18 -7.98 -7.95
CA GLN A 144 15.32 -9.45 -7.90
C GLN A 144 14.05 -10.16 -7.39
N GLY A 145 13.05 -9.39 -6.95
CA GLY A 145 11.79 -9.87 -6.42
C GLY A 145 11.80 -10.18 -4.91
N ASP A 146 12.89 -9.89 -4.20
CA ASP A 146 12.89 -9.95 -2.73
C ASP A 146 12.03 -8.82 -2.15
N PHE A 147 11.35 -9.10 -1.06
CA PHE A 147 10.54 -8.13 -0.32
C PHE A 147 11.26 -7.66 0.93
N TYR A 148 10.93 -6.45 1.39
CA TYR A 148 11.29 -6.00 2.74
C TYR A 148 10.30 -4.96 3.27
N LEU A 149 10.22 -4.85 4.59
CA LEU A 149 9.43 -3.84 5.28
C LEU A 149 10.25 -2.58 5.51
N HIS A 150 9.62 -1.42 5.34
CA HIS A 150 10.21 -0.16 5.79
C HIS A 150 10.44 -0.16 7.30
N SER A 151 11.36 0.67 7.76
CA SER A 151 11.68 0.79 9.19
C SER A 151 10.42 1.06 10.03
N GLY A 152 10.28 0.31 11.13
CA GLY A 152 9.15 0.38 12.05
C GLY A 152 7.89 -0.38 11.60
N ALA A 153 7.78 -0.78 10.33
CA ALA A 153 6.66 -1.58 9.86
C ALA A 153 6.77 -3.02 10.39
N VAL A 154 5.62 -3.61 10.70
CA VAL A 154 5.51 -4.99 11.19
C VAL A 154 4.42 -5.72 10.45
N TRP A 155 4.41 -7.05 10.54
CA TRP A 155 3.27 -7.85 10.11
C TRP A 155 2.23 -7.91 11.23
N GLN A 156 1.01 -7.48 10.94
CA GLN A 156 -0.14 -7.70 11.82
C GLN A 156 -0.84 -8.98 11.40
N THR A 157 -1.24 -9.80 12.36
CA THR A 157 -1.89 -11.09 12.11
C THR A 157 -3.22 -11.20 12.83
N ALA A 158 -4.25 -11.63 12.12
CA ALA A 158 -5.52 -12.08 12.67
C ALA A 158 -5.65 -13.60 12.62
N THR A 159 -6.52 -14.14 13.47
CA THR A 159 -6.92 -15.55 13.43
C THR A 159 -8.45 -15.64 13.32
N PRO A 160 -9.02 -16.79 12.92
CA PRO A 160 -10.48 -16.93 12.80
C PRO A 160 -11.26 -16.58 14.09
N SER A 161 -10.62 -16.70 15.25
CA SER A 161 -11.23 -16.44 16.56
C SER A 161 -10.82 -15.12 17.21
N LYS A 162 -9.86 -14.39 16.65
CA LYS A 162 -9.31 -13.18 17.27
C LYS A 162 -8.94 -12.11 16.24
N GLN A 163 -9.67 -11.00 16.29
CA GLN A 163 -9.26 -9.73 15.68
C GLN A 163 -8.06 -9.16 16.47
N PRO A 164 -6.97 -8.76 15.81
CA PRO A 164 -5.85 -8.11 16.47
C PRO A 164 -6.23 -6.71 16.94
N ALA A 165 -5.51 -6.19 17.95
CA ALA A 165 -5.60 -4.77 18.27
C ALA A 165 -5.02 -3.96 17.09
N PRO A 166 -5.68 -2.86 16.66
CA PRO A 166 -5.17 -1.99 15.61
C PRO A 166 -3.72 -1.54 15.85
N ILE A 167 -2.90 -1.54 14.80
CA ILE A 167 -1.54 -0.98 14.82
C ILE A 167 -1.49 0.12 13.78
N ASN A 168 -1.33 1.36 14.21
CA ASN A 168 -1.18 2.47 13.27
C ASN A 168 0.08 2.28 12.41
N PRO A 169 0.06 2.73 11.15
CA PRO A 169 1.27 2.73 10.32
C PRO A 169 2.42 3.45 11.01
N PRO A 170 3.67 3.02 10.77
CA PRO A 170 4.83 3.69 11.30
C PRO A 170 4.84 5.15 10.86
N THR A 171 4.93 6.05 11.82
CA THR A 171 5.23 7.45 11.54
C THR A 171 6.70 7.57 11.21
N GLN A 172 7.02 8.10 10.03
CA GLN A 172 8.41 8.48 9.76
C GLN A 172 8.82 9.52 10.80
N THR A 173 9.90 9.22 11.52
CA THR A 173 10.36 10.03 12.64
C THR A 173 10.90 11.34 12.06
N GLN A 174 10.12 12.41 12.18
CA GLN A 174 10.59 13.74 11.82
C GLN A 174 11.71 14.13 12.79
N THR A 175 12.95 14.02 12.34
CA THR A 175 14.09 14.51 13.11
C THR A 175 14.17 16.03 12.94
N GLY A 176 13.39 16.75 13.75
CA GLY A 176 13.64 18.17 14.04
C GLY A 176 13.14 19.23 13.04
N SER A 177 12.37 18.87 12.01
CA SER A 177 11.77 19.89 11.13
C SER A 177 10.65 20.63 11.87
N SER A 178 10.81 21.93 12.09
CA SER A 178 9.75 22.78 12.61
C SER A 178 8.58 22.78 11.63
N MET A 179 7.41 22.29 12.07
CA MET A 179 6.15 22.40 11.33
C MET A 179 5.82 23.89 11.10
N GLY A 180 6.32 24.44 10.00
CA GLY A 180 6.32 25.87 9.77
C GLY A 180 6.50 26.17 8.30
N LYS A 181 5.38 26.09 7.56
CA LYS A 181 5.18 26.42 6.14
C LYS A 181 5.55 25.31 5.14
N ALA A 182 4.66 25.12 4.17
CA ALA A 182 4.80 24.22 3.04
C ALA A 182 5.88 24.79 2.09
N GLU A 183 7.14 24.50 2.43
CA GLU A 183 8.32 25.04 1.76
C GLU A 183 9.01 23.93 0.98
N LEU A 184 9.06 24.07 -0.34
CA LEU A 184 9.71 23.11 -1.23
C LEU A 184 11.19 23.47 -1.37
N HIS A 185 12.09 22.54 -1.03
CA HIS A 185 13.51 22.73 -1.29
C HIS A 185 13.82 22.46 -2.76
N VAL A 186 14.44 23.44 -3.43
CA VAL A 186 14.77 23.36 -4.86
C VAL A 186 16.30 23.34 -5.00
N PRO A 187 16.90 22.27 -5.55
CA PRO A 187 18.34 22.19 -5.72
C PRO A 187 18.90 23.41 -6.46
N GLY A 188 19.87 24.09 -5.84
CA GLY A 188 20.54 25.27 -6.39
C GLY A 188 19.84 26.61 -6.16
N ALA A 189 18.66 26.64 -5.54
CA ALA A 189 18.00 27.90 -5.20
C ALA A 189 18.53 28.48 -3.87
N LYS A 190 18.48 29.82 -3.72
CA LYS A 190 18.97 30.55 -2.54
C LYS A 190 18.06 30.45 -1.30
N GLY A 191 16.95 29.73 -1.41
CA GLY A 191 15.97 29.57 -0.33
C GLY A 191 14.92 28.51 -0.67
N PRO A 192 13.95 28.30 0.22
CA PRO A 192 12.80 27.44 -0.05
C PRO A 192 11.81 28.13 -0.99
N ALA A 193 11.22 27.36 -1.90
CA ALA A 193 10.09 27.82 -2.70
C ALA A 193 8.80 27.74 -1.88
N LYS A 194 8.04 28.83 -1.87
CA LYS A 194 6.76 28.90 -1.17
C LYS A 194 5.69 28.24 -2.01
N ILE A 195 4.98 27.25 -1.47
CA ILE A 195 3.79 26.71 -2.14
C ILE A 195 2.68 27.77 -2.12
N VAL A 196 2.22 28.18 -3.31
CA VAL A 196 1.21 29.23 -3.51
C VAL A 196 -0.13 28.68 -3.97
N SER A 197 -0.16 27.47 -4.53
CA SER A 197 -1.40 26.75 -4.80
C SER A 197 -1.18 25.24 -4.76
N ALA A 198 -2.24 24.52 -4.38
CA ALA A 198 -2.29 23.08 -4.38
C ALA A 198 -3.69 22.62 -4.79
N VAL A 199 -3.74 21.54 -5.57
CA VAL A 199 -4.98 20.86 -5.98
C VAL A 199 -4.81 19.38 -5.71
N TYR A 200 -5.59 18.84 -4.78
CA TYR A 200 -5.65 17.41 -4.51
C TYR A 200 -6.85 16.77 -5.22
N THR A 201 -6.57 15.72 -5.98
CA THR A 201 -7.54 14.91 -6.70
C THR A 201 -7.48 13.47 -6.18
N PRO A 202 -8.46 13.00 -5.39
CA PRO A 202 -8.48 11.61 -4.93
C PRO A 202 -8.76 10.67 -6.11
N TYR A 203 -8.21 9.46 -6.08
CA TYR A 203 -8.68 8.38 -6.94
C TYR A 203 -10.02 7.89 -6.41
N GLY A 204 -11.10 8.13 -7.16
CA GLY A 204 -12.47 7.83 -6.75
C GLY A 204 -13.39 9.04 -6.89
N LYS A 205 -14.45 9.10 -6.08
CA LYS A 205 -15.44 10.18 -6.14
C LYS A 205 -15.13 11.28 -5.13
N GLY A 206 -15.27 12.54 -5.57
CA GLY A 206 -15.40 13.73 -4.74
C GLY A 206 -14.32 14.78 -4.99
N SER A 207 -14.65 16.02 -4.66
CA SER A 207 -13.78 17.19 -4.82
C SER A 207 -13.24 17.63 -3.47
N PHE A 208 -12.03 18.15 -3.45
CA PHE A 208 -11.44 18.82 -2.30
C PHE A 208 -11.50 20.33 -2.51
N THR A 209 -11.67 21.09 -1.42
CA THR A 209 -11.54 22.55 -1.48
C THR A 209 -10.07 22.92 -1.72
N VAL A 210 -9.84 24.14 -2.22
CA VAL A 210 -8.48 24.69 -2.36
C VAL A 210 -7.79 24.75 -0.99
N GLU A 211 -8.52 25.15 0.06
CA GLU A 211 -8.00 25.22 1.43
C GLU A 211 -7.53 23.84 1.92
N LEU A 212 -8.35 22.80 1.80
CA LEU A 212 -7.96 21.45 2.23
C LEU A 212 -6.82 20.89 1.38
N SER A 213 -6.76 21.22 0.09
CA SER A 213 -5.63 20.83 -0.76
C SER A 213 -4.32 21.50 -0.33
N MET A 214 -4.38 22.76 0.09
CA MET A 214 -3.23 23.49 0.66
C MET A 214 -2.80 22.90 2.00
N ASP A 215 -3.76 22.55 2.86
CA ASP A 215 -3.47 21.87 4.13
C ASP A 215 -2.77 20.53 3.89
N LEU A 216 -3.26 19.72 2.95
CA LEU A 216 -2.60 18.46 2.57
C LEU A 216 -1.16 18.69 2.07
N ALA A 217 -0.94 19.70 1.21
CA ALA A 217 0.41 20.04 0.75
C ALA A 217 1.34 20.49 1.90
N ALA A 218 0.79 21.09 2.96
CA ALA A 218 1.55 21.49 4.14
C ALA A 218 1.95 20.32 5.04
N GLU A 219 1.27 19.18 4.92
CA GLU A 219 1.59 17.96 5.67
C GLU A 219 2.60 17.04 4.94
N VAL A 220 3.14 17.49 3.80
CA VAL A 220 4.23 16.79 3.08
C VAL A 220 5.58 17.26 3.63
N VAL A 221 6.48 16.32 3.92
CA VAL A 221 7.82 16.60 4.44
C VAL A 221 8.79 16.86 3.27
N TRP A 222 8.69 18.06 2.69
CA TRP A 222 9.39 18.45 1.47
C TRP A 222 10.93 18.51 1.59
N ASP A 223 11.45 18.67 2.80
CA ASP A 223 12.87 18.79 3.12
C ASP A 223 13.58 17.44 3.32
N GLN A 224 12.81 16.34 3.34
CA GLN A 224 13.33 14.97 3.51
C GLN A 224 12.90 14.06 2.36
N PRO A 225 13.21 14.41 1.09
CA PRO A 225 12.99 13.49 -0.01
C PRO A 225 13.91 12.27 0.15
N PHE A 226 13.44 11.12 -0.31
CA PHE A 226 14.28 9.95 -0.47
C PHE A 226 14.09 9.35 -1.86
N THR A 227 15.10 8.62 -2.31
CA THR A 227 15.06 7.83 -3.55
C THR A 227 15.24 6.36 -3.19
N THR A 228 14.66 5.49 -3.99
CA THR A 228 14.88 4.04 -3.89
C THR A 228 14.80 3.42 -5.27
N ASP A 229 15.63 2.41 -5.52
CA ASP A 229 15.56 1.57 -6.72
C ASP A 229 14.50 0.46 -6.56
N ASP A 230 13.92 0.34 -5.36
CA ASP A 230 12.90 -0.63 -5.04
C ASP A 230 11.50 -0.02 -5.19
N GLU A 231 10.53 -0.86 -5.53
CA GLU A 231 9.19 -0.38 -5.85
C GLU A 231 8.24 -0.64 -4.68
N PRO A 232 7.53 0.38 -4.17
CA PRO A 232 6.57 0.18 -3.08
C PRO A 232 5.31 -0.52 -3.59
N GLY A 233 4.81 -1.48 -2.82
CA GLY A 233 3.51 -2.12 -3.07
C GLY A 233 2.32 -1.25 -2.65
N ALA A 234 2.40 0.06 -2.86
CA ALA A 234 1.43 1.03 -2.37
C ALA A 234 0.44 1.42 -3.46
N LYS A 235 -0.86 1.32 -3.14
CA LYS A 235 -1.95 1.74 -4.00
C LYS A 235 -1.91 3.25 -4.23
N ILE A 236 -2.12 3.68 -5.47
CA ILE A 236 -2.28 5.11 -5.76
C ILE A 236 -3.69 5.52 -5.30
N THR A 237 -3.76 6.39 -4.31
CA THR A 237 -5.03 6.82 -3.72
C THR A 237 -5.41 8.26 -4.05
N GLY A 238 -4.47 9.03 -4.60
CA GLY A 238 -4.74 10.38 -5.07
C GLY A 238 -3.60 10.94 -5.88
N HIS A 239 -3.78 12.20 -6.26
CA HIS A 239 -2.79 12.99 -6.97
C HIS A 239 -2.83 14.40 -6.43
N ILE A 240 -1.66 15.01 -6.22
CA ILE A 240 -1.57 16.41 -5.80
C ILE A 240 -0.74 17.19 -6.81
N GLN A 241 -1.29 18.30 -7.28
CA GLN A 241 -0.60 19.26 -8.11
C GLN A 241 -0.28 20.48 -7.26
N ILE A 242 0.97 20.90 -7.25
CA ILE A 242 1.39 22.11 -6.54
C ILE A 242 2.01 23.11 -7.50
N THR A 243 1.81 24.40 -7.20
CA THR A 243 2.61 25.49 -7.75
C THR A 243 3.36 26.14 -6.60
N ALA A 244 4.67 26.26 -6.75
CA ALA A 244 5.54 26.95 -5.80
C ALA A 244 6.27 28.09 -6.50
N GLU A 245 6.60 29.13 -5.74
CA GLU A 245 7.30 30.32 -6.21
C GLU A 245 8.58 30.54 -5.40
N ILE A 246 9.67 30.84 -6.12
CA ILE A 246 10.94 31.27 -5.54
C ILE A 246 11.55 32.36 -6.40
N GLU A 247 11.72 33.56 -5.82
CA GLU A 247 12.10 34.75 -6.59
C GLU A 247 11.12 34.95 -7.77
N ASP A 248 11.60 35.06 -9.00
CA ASP A 248 10.76 35.18 -10.20
C ASP A 248 10.51 33.83 -10.91
N VAL A 249 10.82 32.70 -10.25
CA VAL A 249 10.69 31.35 -10.81
C VAL A 249 9.44 30.66 -10.28
N VAL A 250 8.59 30.21 -11.22
CA VAL A 250 7.42 29.38 -10.93
C VAL A 250 7.74 27.91 -11.17
N ILE A 251 7.49 27.08 -10.16
CA ILE A 251 7.73 25.64 -10.19
C ILE A 251 6.39 24.93 -10.09
N LYS A 252 6.15 23.98 -11.00
CA LYS A 252 4.97 23.11 -10.98
C LYS A 252 5.41 21.68 -10.74
N ARG A 253 4.74 20.99 -9.82
CA ARG A 253 4.94 19.56 -9.54
C ARG A 253 3.61 18.82 -9.56
N SER A 254 3.70 17.53 -9.89
CA SER A 254 2.56 16.64 -10.06
C SER A 254 2.94 15.33 -9.37
N LEU A 255 2.35 15.03 -8.21
CA LEU A 255 2.78 13.94 -7.35
C LEU A 255 1.66 12.93 -7.15
N HIS A 256 1.98 11.64 -7.23
CA HIS A 256 1.06 10.57 -6.86
C HIS A 256 1.06 10.36 -5.35
N VAL A 257 -0.12 10.28 -4.74
CA VAL A 257 -0.26 9.91 -3.32
C VAL A 257 -0.38 8.40 -3.25
N LEU A 258 0.56 7.76 -2.55
CA LEU A 258 0.66 6.32 -2.39
C LEU A 258 0.22 5.91 -0.98
N ALA A 259 -0.86 5.14 -0.88
CA ALA A 259 -1.48 4.64 0.34
C ALA A 259 -1.72 5.71 1.44
N HIS A 260 -1.83 6.99 1.06
CA HIS A 260 -1.89 8.14 1.99
C HIS A 260 -0.65 8.33 2.90
N HIS A 261 0.50 7.74 2.55
CA HIS A 261 1.72 7.76 3.38
C HIS A 261 2.92 8.42 2.76
N VAL A 262 2.99 8.41 1.43
CA VAL A 262 4.13 8.93 0.70
C VAL A 262 3.67 9.49 -0.63
N LEU A 263 4.29 10.57 -1.08
CA LEU A 263 4.07 11.16 -2.39
C LEU A 263 5.23 10.77 -3.30
N LYS A 264 4.95 10.37 -4.55
CA LYS A 264 5.94 10.08 -5.59
C LYS A 264 6.02 11.22 -6.61
N ASP A 265 7.23 11.72 -6.87
CA ASP A 265 7.58 12.78 -7.84
C ASP A 265 8.77 12.31 -8.69
N GLY A 266 8.46 11.64 -9.80
CA GLY A 266 9.48 10.90 -10.56
C GLY A 266 10.10 9.79 -9.71
N ASN A 267 11.40 9.89 -9.44
CA ASN A 267 12.16 8.93 -8.61
C ASN A 267 12.25 9.37 -7.13
N ASN A 268 11.76 10.56 -6.80
CA ASN A 268 11.76 11.06 -5.43
C ASN A 268 10.46 10.69 -4.73
N TYR A 269 10.57 10.40 -3.44
CA TYR A 269 9.48 10.11 -2.54
C TYR A 269 9.51 11.09 -1.38
N TYR A 270 8.34 11.58 -0.97
CA TYR A 270 8.18 12.49 0.16
C TYR A 270 7.23 11.88 1.18
N PRO A 271 7.65 11.68 2.43
CA PRO A 271 6.73 11.20 3.44
C PRO A 271 5.72 12.28 3.81
N VAL A 272 4.59 11.86 4.37
CA VAL A 272 3.59 12.77 4.94
C VAL A 272 3.45 12.58 6.43
N THR A 273 2.96 13.61 7.11
CA THR A 273 2.64 13.52 8.53
C THR A 273 1.36 12.69 8.76
N PRO A 274 1.11 12.21 10.00
CA PRO A 274 -0.17 11.61 10.37
C PRO A 274 -1.38 12.49 10.06
N ARG A 275 -1.23 13.82 10.18
CA ARG A 275 -2.31 14.77 9.96
C ARG A 275 -2.75 14.84 8.50
N PHE A 276 -1.89 14.49 7.55
CA PHE A 276 -2.29 14.34 6.14
C PHE A 276 -3.49 13.41 6.01
N ARG A 277 -3.45 12.25 6.69
CA ARG A 277 -4.54 11.28 6.68
C ARG A 277 -5.77 11.77 7.44
N GLU A 278 -5.58 12.39 8.59
CA GLU A 278 -6.70 12.96 9.36
C GLU A 278 -7.49 13.97 8.53
N LEU A 279 -6.79 14.79 7.72
CA LEU A 279 -7.41 15.75 6.81
C LEU A 279 -8.22 15.07 5.70
N LEU A 280 -7.76 13.93 5.18
CA LEU A 280 -8.54 13.17 4.18
C LEU A 280 -9.88 12.66 4.73
N GLY A 281 -9.95 12.39 6.04
CA GLY A 281 -11.18 11.94 6.71
C GLY A 281 -12.19 13.06 7.02
N LYS A 282 -11.84 14.34 6.84
CA LYS A 282 -12.73 15.49 7.11
C LYS A 282 -13.66 15.86 5.95
N LYS A 283 -13.70 15.02 4.92
CA LYS A 283 -14.50 15.23 3.71
C LYS A 283 -15.99 14.96 3.93
#